data_AF-A0A5R9KSS1-F1
#
_entry.id   AF-A0A5R9KSS1-F1
#
_cell.length_a   1.000
_cell.length_b   1.000
_cell.length_c   1.000
_cell.angle_alpha   90.00
_cell.angle_beta   90.00
_cell.angle_gamma   90.00
#
_symmetry.space_group_name_H-M   'P 1'
#
loop_
_entity.id
_entity.type
_entity.pdbx_description
1 polymer ?
#
loop_
_entity_poly.entity_id
_entity_poly.type
_entity_poly.pdbx_seq_one_letter_code
_entity_poly.pdbx_strand_id
1 'polypeptide(L)'
;MHMETSLVVRRRVPIKQRLLDRFGKAREIVGPGWRSELARFDPFFNTREGEAYMRSVAQAYSDNKRGHVDRIECVTLALEKVAGIEGRDL
;
A
#
# COMPACT_ATOMS: atom_id res chain seq x y z
N MET A 1 -23.49 -4.05 -40.62
CA MET A 1 -23.43 -4.13 -39.15
C MET A 1 -21.97 -3.94 -38.74
N HIS A 2 -21.57 -2.70 -38.44
CA HIS A 2 -20.21 -2.44 -37.94
C HIS A 2 -20.21 -2.65 -36.43
N MET A 3 -19.47 -3.66 -35.97
CA MET A 3 -19.16 -3.83 -34.56
C MET A 3 -18.00 -2.89 -34.24
N GLU A 4 -18.31 -1.78 -33.58
CA GLU A 4 -17.30 -0.96 -32.91
C GLU A 4 -16.71 -1.77 -31.77
N THR A 5 -15.54 -2.35 -32.00
CA THR A 5 -14.71 -2.90 -30.93
C THR A 5 -14.18 -1.70 -30.13
N SER A 6 -14.93 -1.24 -29.13
CA SER A 6 -14.44 -0.25 -28.18
C SER A 6 -13.25 -0.84 -27.44
N LEU A 7 -12.04 -0.50 -27.87
CA LEU A 7 -10.82 -0.78 -27.14
C LEU A 7 -10.90 0.03 -25.84
N VAL A 8 -11.35 -0.63 -24.77
CA VAL A 8 -11.19 -0.11 -23.41
C VAL A 8 -9.68 0.07 -23.22
N VAL A 9 -9.21 1.30 -23.40
CA VAL A 9 -7.85 1.70 -23.04
C VAL A 9 -7.76 1.46 -21.54
N ARG A 10 -7.30 0.28 -21.15
CA ARG A 10 -6.95 -0.03 -19.77
C ARG A 10 -5.82 0.91 -19.41
N ARG A 11 -6.14 2.11 -18.89
CA ARG A 11 -5.17 3.00 -18.25
C ARG A 11 -4.43 2.12 -17.25
N ARG A 12 -3.17 1.80 -17.54
CA ARG A 12 -2.33 1.05 -16.61
C ARG A 12 -2.18 1.91 -15.38
N VAL A 13 -2.91 1.57 -14.32
CA VAL A 13 -2.75 2.23 -13.03
C VAL A 13 -1.28 2.06 -12.63
N PRO A 14 -0.53 3.16 -12.39
CA PRO A 14 0.86 3.10 -11.96
C PRO A 14 1.02 2.15 -10.76
N ILE A 15 2.11 1.38 -10.74
CA ILE A 15 2.41 0.41 -9.67
C ILE A 15 2.27 1.06 -8.29
N LYS A 16 2.79 2.29 -8.15
CA LYS A 16 2.68 3.07 -6.92
C LYS A 16 1.24 3.30 -6.47
N GLN A 17 0.34 3.65 -7.39
CA GLN A 17 -1.08 3.84 -7.06
C GLN A 17 -1.74 2.51 -6.66
N ARG A 18 -1.40 1.41 -7.34
CA ARG A 18 -1.89 0.07 -6.97
C ARG A 18 -1.45 -0.32 -5.54
N LEU A 19 -0.20 -0.03 -5.19
CA LEU A 19 0.32 -0.29 -3.85
C LEU A 19 -0.34 0.60 -2.79
N LEU A 20 -0.56 1.88 -3.08
CA LEU A 20 -1.25 2.79 -2.15
C LEU A 20 -2.73 2.40 -1.94
N ASP A 21 -3.40 1.90 -2.98
CA ASP A 21 -4.77 1.36 -2.85
C ASP A 21 -4.80 0.12 -1.94
N ARG A 22 -3.87 -0.81 -2.15
CA ARG A 22 -3.68 -1.98 -1.28
C ARG A 22 -3.38 -1.60 0.17
N PHE A 23 -2.47 -0.64 0.36
CA PHE A 23 -2.18 -0.06 1.67
C PHE A 23 -3.42 0.54 2.32
N GLY A 24 -4.24 1.28 1.55
CA GLY A 24 -5.50 1.86 2.02
C GLY A 24 -6.44 0.79 2.58
N LYS A 25 -6.68 -0.28 1.81
CA LYS A 25 -7.52 -1.41 2.22
C LYS A 25 -6.99 -2.11 3.48
N ALA A 26 -5.70 -2.42 3.51
CA ALA A 26 -5.08 -3.05 4.68
C ALA A 26 -5.17 -2.14 5.92
N ARG A 27 -4.92 -0.83 5.74
CA ARG A 27 -5.02 0.17 6.81
C ARG A 27 -6.45 0.33 7.34
N GLU A 28 -7.47 0.25 6.48
CA GLU A 28 -8.87 0.30 6.92
C GLU A 28 -9.22 -0.89 7.82
N ILE A 29 -8.71 -2.08 7.52
CA ILE A 29 -8.93 -3.29 8.32
C ILE A 29 -8.21 -3.21 9.67
N VAL A 30 -6.93 -2.80 9.67
CA VAL A 30 -6.13 -2.70 10.91
C VAL A 30 -6.56 -1.50 11.76
N GLY A 31 -7.03 -0.43 11.11
CA GLY A 31 -7.55 0.77 11.75
C GLY A 31 -6.52 1.87 12.03
N PRO A 32 -6.89 2.90 12.83
CA PRO A 32 -6.07 4.10 13.03
C PRO A 32 -4.74 3.83 13.75
N GLY A 33 -4.65 2.74 14.51
CA GLY A 33 -3.45 2.28 15.23
C GLY A 33 -2.44 1.50 14.38
N TRP A 34 -2.62 1.44 13.06
CA TRP A 34 -1.85 0.54 12.18
C TRP A 34 -0.33 0.62 12.34
N ARG A 35 0.26 1.78 12.66
CA ARG A 35 1.71 1.90 12.88
C ARG A 35 2.18 1.11 14.09
N SER A 36 1.42 1.21 15.18
CA SER A 36 1.71 0.50 16.43
C SER A 36 1.51 -1.00 16.24
N GLU A 37 0.46 -1.40 15.52
CA GLU A 37 0.21 -2.81 15.19
C GLU A 37 1.30 -3.38 14.28
N LEU A 38 1.75 -2.62 13.28
CA LEU A 38 2.84 -3.01 12.40
C LEU A 38 4.16 -3.19 13.16
N ALA A 39 4.48 -2.25 14.07
CA ALA A 39 5.67 -2.32 14.92
C ALA A 39 5.63 -3.46 15.96
N ARG A 40 4.42 -3.88 16.38
CA ARG A 40 4.21 -5.07 17.21
C ARG A 40 4.39 -6.37 16.43
N PHE A 41 3.96 -6.38 15.18
CA PHE A 41 4.01 -7.55 14.31
C PHE A 41 5.42 -7.81 13.75
N ASP A 42 6.11 -6.76 13.30
CA ASP A 42 7.43 -6.85 12.71
C ASP A 42 8.39 -5.85 13.41
N PRO A 43 9.42 -6.36 14.15
CA PRO A 43 10.37 -5.55 14.88
C PRO A 43 11.12 -4.52 14.04
N PHE A 44 11.25 -4.72 12.73
CA PHE A 44 11.87 -3.74 11.84
C PHE A 44 11.16 -2.37 11.93
N PHE A 45 9.83 -2.36 12.03
CA PHE A 45 9.06 -1.12 12.13
C PHE A 45 9.15 -0.44 13.49
N ASN A 46 9.74 -1.09 14.49
CA ASN A 46 10.09 -0.48 15.77
C ASN A 46 11.49 0.19 15.76
N THR A 47 12.22 0.10 14.64
CA THR A 47 13.50 0.80 14.46
C THR A 47 13.26 2.21 13.90
N ARG A 48 14.27 3.09 14.05
CA ARG A 48 14.25 4.43 13.44
C ARG A 48 14.09 4.40 11.92
N GLU A 49 14.66 3.39 11.26
CA GLU A 49 14.52 3.22 9.82
C GLU A 49 13.09 2.81 9.44
N GLY A 50 12.54 1.81 10.12
CA GLY A 50 11.16 1.36 9.90
C GLY A 50 10.12 2.44 10.19
N GLU A 51 10.34 3.27 11.21
CA GLU A 51 9.52 4.45 11.48
C GLU A 51 9.56 5.45 10.30
N ALA A 52 10.74 5.68 9.73
CA ALA A 52 10.89 6.53 8.54
C ALA A 52 10.15 5.95 7.32
N TYR A 53 10.08 4.62 7.19
CA TYR A 53 9.30 3.96 6.14
C TYR A 53 7.80 4.21 6.35
N MET A 54 7.28 3.95 7.56
CA MET A 54 5.87 4.20 7.89
C MET A 54 5.47 5.67 7.69
N ARG A 55 6.35 6.61 8.07
CA ARG A 55 6.15 8.05 7.85
C ARG A 55 6.12 8.38 6.35
N SER A 56 7.06 7.84 5.59
CA SER A 56 7.14 8.05 4.14
C SER A 56 5.87 7.56 3.42
N VAL A 57 5.36 6.39 3.79
CA VAL A 57 4.14 5.81 3.20
C VAL A 57 2.90 6.61 3.59
N ALA A 58 2.81 7.06 4.85
CA ALA A 58 1.71 7.92 5.27
C ALA A 58 1.67 9.25 4.48
N GLN A 59 2.82 9.84 4.18
CA GLN A 59 2.91 11.03 3.34
C GLN A 59 2.56 10.71 1.87
N ALA A 60 2.99 9.55 1.37
CA ALA A 60 2.69 9.09 0.01
C ALA A 60 1.20 8.81 -0.21
N TYR A 61 0.50 8.33 0.83
CA TYR A 61 -0.93 8.09 0.79
C TYR A 61 -1.74 9.39 0.66
N SER A 62 -1.30 10.47 1.31
CA SER A 62 -1.90 11.79 1.16
C SER A 62 -1.49 12.51 -0.13
N ASP A 63 -0.27 12.28 -0.61
CA ASP A 63 0.28 12.88 -1.84
C ASP A 63 1.09 11.85 -2.61
N ASN A 64 0.51 11.33 -3.70
CA ASN A 64 1.07 10.24 -4.49
C ASN A 64 2.43 10.59 -5.16
N LYS A 65 2.86 11.86 -5.15
CA LYS A 65 4.18 12.28 -5.63
C LYS A 65 5.27 11.98 -4.60
N ARG A 66 4.93 11.75 -3.33
CA ARG A 66 5.87 11.52 -2.23
C ARG A 66 6.09 10.03 -1.97
N GLY A 67 7.22 9.69 -1.37
CA GLY A 67 7.57 8.32 -0.99
C GLY A 67 8.05 7.44 -2.15
N HIS A 68 8.95 6.51 -1.81
CA HIS A 68 9.54 5.56 -2.74
C HIS A 68 8.69 4.29 -2.84
N VAL A 69 8.65 3.70 -4.03
CA VAL A 69 7.84 2.50 -4.31
C VAL A 69 8.25 1.35 -3.39
N ASP A 70 9.54 1.13 -3.16
CA ASP A 70 10.04 0.03 -2.30
C ASP A 70 9.56 0.16 -0.85
N ARG A 71 9.53 1.39 -0.32
CA ARG A 71 9.03 1.65 1.04
C ARG A 71 7.53 1.41 1.14
N ILE A 72 6.78 1.81 0.10
CA ILE A 72 5.34 1.58 0.03
C ILE A 72 5.07 0.08 -0.05
N GLU A 73 5.78 -0.64 -0.92
CA GLU A 73 5.65 -2.09 -1.04
C GLU A 73 5.94 -2.80 0.28
N CYS A 74 7.08 -2.51 0.91
CA CYS A 74 7.48 -3.10 2.19
C CYS A 74 6.41 -2.91 3.29
N VAL A 75 5.95 -1.68 3.50
CA VAL A 75 4.90 -1.38 4.50
C VAL A 75 3.57 -2.02 4.11
N THR A 76 3.21 -1.99 2.82
CA THR A 76 1.93 -2.55 2.35
C THR A 76 1.88 -4.04 2.60
N LEU A 77 2.92 -4.78 2.19
CA LEU A 77 2.99 -6.22 2.38
C LEU A 77 2.93 -6.57 3.86
N ALA A 78 3.71 -5.89 4.71
CA ALA A 78 3.69 -6.10 6.15
C ALA A 78 2.30 -5.83 6.74
N LEU A 79 1.64 -4.76 6.31
CA LEU A 79 0.32 -4.39 6.83
C LEU A 79 -0.79 -5.32 6.34
N GLU A 80 -0.68 -5.86 5.13
CA GLU A 80 -1.59 -6.90 4.62
C GLU A 80 -1.50 -8.18 5.45
N LYS A 81 -0.31 -8.52 5.98
CA LYS A 81 -0.16 -9.65 6.92
C LYS A 81 -0.89 -9.39 8.22
N VAL A 82 -0.71 -8.20 8.80
CA VAL A 82 -1.40 -7.79 10.02
C VAL A 82 -2.93 -7.78 9.80
N ALA A 83 -3.37 -7.36 8.62
CA ALA A 83 -4.77 -7.33 8.23
C ALA A 83 -5.35 -8.72 7.86
N GLY A 84 -4.52 -9.76 7.71
CA GLY A 84 -4.95 -11.10 7.29
C GLY A 84 -5.48 -11.17 5.85
N ILE A 85 -5.01 -10.29 4.95
CA ILE A 85 -5.45 -10.24 3.53
C ILE A 85 -4.31 -10.49 2.55
N GLU A 86 -3.26 -11.18 3.01
CA GLU A 86 -2.10 -11.55 2.19
C GLU A 86 -2.55 -12.21 0.87
N GLY A 87 -2.14 -11.64 -0.27
CA GLY A 87 -2.31 -12.28 -1.56
C GLY A 87 -3.71 -12.23 -2.19
N ARG A 88 -4.63 -11.35 -1.75
CA ARG A 88 -5.86 -11.09 -2.53
C ARG A 88 -5.55 -10.35 -3.84
N ASP A 89 -5.34 -11.17 -4.88
CA ASP A 89 -5.44 -10.94 -6.33
C ASP A 89 -4.73 -9.69 -6.90
N LEU A 90 -3.64 -9.94 -7.62
CA LEU A 90 -2.91 -8.99 -8.47
C LEU A 90 -3.40 -9.03 -9.92
#